data_AF-A0A5C3PUA6-F1
#
_entry.id   AF-A0A5C3PUA6-F1
#
_cell.length_a   1.000
_cell.length_b   1.000
_cell.length_c   1.000
_cell.angle_alpha   90.00
_cell.angle_beta   90.00
_cell.angle_gamma   90.00
#
_symmetry.space_group_name_H-M   'P 1'
#
loop_
_entity.id
_entity.type
_entity.pdbx_description
1 polymer ?
#
loop_
_entity_poly.entity_id
_entity_poly.type
_entity_poly.pdbx_seq_one_letter_code
_entity_poly.pdbx_strand_id
1 'polypeptide(L)'
;MSGGVVLRLLQFSLGLYAAVAVIHTTWLYLLLPLSRLSWPSTASAPATAHRVDRLSQSTGLNVPELNVDLDLAVLLDDDHWADVSTSRYASSELVQLPRSKVSARKIGRVSGYGVNEETLLSKAFSEAMHPTRIIPFYFKAAHSVDPDDVTITTLVTSNRFRVFKQLVERYRGPISVTIHIPLPLHSSFSTLKPDHPSRAALNSLHALYASSPLFSRFVDVHLALSPFTSPLSSEATSSTEGEGGRQFNVWRNAARLFARTDFVMMLDVDFAVCTDWRGFIRDTLRAASSSPIRHTTRTPRRAQPYVPDGANGTEIVQRLREGSAALVVPAFEHVKQEDGVDQRSFPGDKQTLIKLVQANPPVIASFHASWGPGHSSTDYERYYSIPAGSGAIYKVEQYQSAYEPYVITNKRVSWCDERFAGYGGNKAACLFEMYLSGVSFYVLSDHFLIHQSHKYEEEARREERKSNRKVYADFKEESCLRYLYRYYREGTLHTERAANAREECKKIKNISKTVSQLING
;
A
#
# COMPACT_ATOMS: atom_id res chain seq x y z
N MET A 1 -33.26 -47.69 -19.22
CA MET A 1 -31.80 -47.93 -19.40
C MET A 1 -31.10 -47.47 -18.13
N SER A 2 -30.33 -48.36 -17.48
CA SER A 2 -29.75 -48.15 -16.15
C SER A 2 -28.64 -47.08 -16.16
N GLY A 3 -28.63 -46.19 -15.16
CA GLY A 3 -27.69 -45.06 -15.03
C GLY A 3 -26.19 -45.43 -15.06
N GLY A 4 -25.86 -46.71 -14.89
CA GLY A 4 -24.48 -47.21 -15.07
C GLY A 4 -23.95 -47.12 -16.50
N VAL A 5 -24.82 -47.13 -17.52
CA VAL A 5 -24.39 -47.02 -18.93
C VAL A 5 -24.00 -45.59 -19.29
N VAL A 6 -24.72 -44.60 -18.77
CA VAL A 6 -24.44 -43.17 -19.00
C VAL A 6 -23.11 -42.77 -18.35
N LEU A 7 -22.83 -43.27 -17.15
CA LEU A 7 -21.58 -42.97 -16.46
C LEU A 7 -20.35 -43.56 -17.18
N ARG A 8 -20.47 -44.77 -17.75
CA ARG A 8 -19.39 -45.38 -18.53
C ARG A 8 -19.14 -44.66 -19.84
N LEU A 9 -20.19 -44.16 -20.50
CA LEU A 9 -20.06 -43.34 -21.71
C LEU A 9 -19.37 -42.01 -21.43
N LEU A 10 -19.70 -41.35 -20.31
CA LEU A 10 -19.03 -40.10 -19.90
C LEU A 10 -17.55 -40.32 -19.58
N GLN A 11 -17.20 -41.38 -18.86
CA GLN A 11 -15.81 -41.72 -18.57
C GLN A 11 -15.00 -42.02 -19.84
N PHE A 12 -15.61 -42.70 -20.81
CA PHE A 12 -14.97 -43.00 -22.09
C PHE A 12 -14.72 -41.72 -22.91
N SER A 13 -15.71 -40.82 -22.97
CA SER A 13 -15.56 -39.53 -23.66
C SER A 13 -14.50 -38.64 -23.01
N LEU A 14 -14.41 -38.63 -21.68
CA LEU A 14 -13.39 -37.87 -20.95
C LEU A 14 -11.98 -38.42 -21.21
N GLY A 15 -11.83 -39.75 -21.23
CA GLY A 15 -10.58 -40.42 -21.57
C GLY A 15 -10.13 -40.14 -23.01
N LEU A 16 -11.08 -40.15 -23.96
CA LEU A 16 -10.80 -39.84 -25.36
C LEU A 16 -10.36 -38.37 -25.54
N TYR A 17 -11.02 -37.43 -24.87
CA TYR A 17 -10.64 -36.02 -24.88
C TYR A 17 -9.22 -35.81 -24.34
N ALA A 18 -8.89 -36.43 -23.20
CA ALA A 18 -7.56 -36.34 -22.62
C ALA A 18 -6.47 -36.91 -23.55
N ALA A 19 -6.74 -38.03 -24.21
CA ALA A 19 -5.80 -38.63 -25.17
C ALA A 19 -5.54 -37.72 -26.38
N VAL A 20 -6.59 -37.12 -26.95
CA VAL A 20 -6.46 -36.19 -28.08
C VAL A 20 -5.71 -34.91 -27.66
N ALA A 21 -5.98 -34.37 -26.47
CA ALA A 21 -5.28 -33.19 -25.95
C ALA A 21 -3.78 -33.45 -25.72
N VAL A 22 -3.42 -34.64 -25.22
CA VAL A 22 -2.02 -35.03 -25.03
C VAL A 22 -1.31 -35.18 -26.37
N ILE A 23 -1.94 -35.81 -27.37
CA ILE A 23 -1.36 -35.93 -28.73
C ILE A 23 -1.18 -34.55 -29.35
N HIS A 24 -2.17 -33.66 -29.24
CA HIS A 24 -2.11 -32.33 -29.84
C HIS A 24 -1.03 -31.44 -29.21
N THR A 25 -0.81 -31.55 -27.90
CA THR A 25 0.24 -30.81 -27.20
C THR A 25 1.62 -31.38 -27.49
N THR A 26 1.79 -32.71 -27.49
CA THR A 26 3.08 -33.34 -27.83
C THR A 26 3.49 -33.13 -29.30
N TRP A 27 2.54 -33.07 -30.23
CA TRP A 27 2.84 -32.80 -31.64
C TRP A 27 3.27 -31.34 -31.88
N LEU A 28 2.75 -30.39 -31.08
CA LEU A 28 3.15 -28.97 -31.14
C LEU A 28 4.59 -28.74 -30.65
N TYR A 29 5.06 -29.52 -29.68
CA TYR A 29 6.43 -29.42 -29.16
C TYR A 29 7.48 -30.11 -30.03
N LEU A 30 7.10 -31.09 -30.85
CA LEU A 30 8.02 -31.82 -31.73
C LEU A 30 8.26 -31.14 -33.10
N LEU A 31 7.41 -30.18 -33.49
CA LEU A 31 7.45 -29.54 -34.82
C LEU A 31 7.86 -28.05 -34.82
N LEU A 32 8.21 -27.46 -33.68
CA LEU A 32 8.80 -26.12 -33.65
C LEU A 32 10.27 -26.18 -34.12
N PRO A 33 10.63 -25.55 -35.27
CA PRO A 33 12.00 -25.61 -35.76
C PRO A 33 12.91 -24.73 -34.90
N LEU A 34 13.95 -25.34 -34.33
CA LEU A 34 15.14 -24.69 -33.79
C LEU A 34 15.91 -23.98 -34.93
N SER A 35 15.40 -22.88 -35.46
CA SER A 35 16.15 -22.01 -36.36
C SER A 35 15.62 -20.59 -36.33
N ARG A 36 16.20 -19.78 -35.43
CA ARG A 36 16.46 -18.34 -35.58
C ARG A 36 17.26 -17.83 -34.38
N LEU A 37 18.43 -18.43 -34.17
CA LEU A 37 19.52 -17.80 -33.43
C LEU A 37 20.45 -17.19 -34.48
N SER A 38 20.26 -15.91 -34.77
CA SER A 38 21.23 -15.09 -35.52
C SER A 38 21.59 -13.89 -34.66
N TRP A 39 22.81 -13.89 -34.13
CA TRP A 39 23.44 -12.72 -33.52
C TRP A 39 23.89 -11.71 -34.59
N PRO A 40 24.04 -10.42 -34.23
CA PRO A 40 23.92 -9.31 -35.16
C PRO A 40 25.18 -9.12 -36.00
N SER A 41 24.99 -8.89 -37.30
CA SER A 41 26.02 -8.27 -38.14
C SER A 41 25.96 -6.76 -37.97
N THR A 42 27.12 -6.19 -37.69
CA THR A 42 27.41 -4.76 -37.62
C THR A 42 27.00 -4.05 -38.92
N ALA A 43 26.09 -3.08 -38.82
CA ALA A 43 25.83 -2.12 -39.88
C ALA A 43 25.75 -0.71 -39.28
N SER A 44 26.66 0.13 -39.75
CA SER A 44 26.83 1.55 -39.47
C SER A 44 25.59 2.37 -39.82
N ALA A 45 25.14 3.22 -38.89
CA ALA A 45 24.14 4.25 -39.14
C ALA A 45 24.74 5.44 -39.91
N PRO A 46 24.06 5.98 -40.93
CA PRO A 46 24.30 7.35 -41.36
C PRO A 46 23.46 8.31 -40.49
N ALA A 47 24.10 9.39 -40.05
CA ALA A 47 23.45 10.50 -39.38
C ALA A 47 22.67 11.34 -40.40
N THR A 48 21.36 11.46 -40.24
CA THR A 48 20.57 12.53 -40.87
C THR A 48 19.59 13.10 -39.86
N ALA A 49 19.91 14.31 -39.40
CA ALA A 49 19.01 15.17 -38.64
C ALA A 49 17.86 15.61 -39.54
N HIS A 50 16.62 15.32 -39.15
CA HIS A 50 15.44 15.93 -39.76
C HIS A 50 14.92 17.07 -38.88
N ARG A 51 15.15 18.27 -39.42
CA ARG A 51 14.52 19.54 -39.09
C ARG A 51 13.03 19.42 -39.38
N VAL A 52 12.18 19.64 -38.37
CA VAL A 52 10.72 19.75 -38.57
C VAL A 52 10.40 21.21 -38.87
N ASP A 53 10.01 21.48 -40.11
CA ASP A 53 9.53 22.77 -40.57
C ASP A 53 8.15 23.08 -39.98
N ARG A 54 8.02 24.30 -39.44
CA ARG A 54 6.75 24.94 -39.13
C ARG A 54 6.02 25.28 -40.41
N LEU A 55 4.79 24.79 -40.56
CA LEU A 55 3.78 25.42 -41.43
C LEU A 55 2.43 25.41 -40.71
N SER A 56 2.13 26.56 -40.12
CA SER A 56 0.82 26.94 -39.59
C SER A 56 -0.02 27.56 -40.71
N GLN A 57 -1.18 26.99 -41.01
CA GLN A 57 -2.32 27.76 -41.53
C GLN A 57 -3.62 27.31 -40.84
N SER A 58 -4.36 28.32 -40.42
CA SER A 58 -5.52 28.34 -39.53
C SER A 58 -6.82 27.81 -40.13
N THR A 59 -7.72 27.29 -39.30
CA THR A 59 -9.12 27.76 -39.18
C THR A 59 -9.85 27.15 -37.96
N GLY A 60 -10.19 28.00 -36.98
CA GLY A 60 -11.49 28.05 -36.26
C GLY A 60 -11.91 26.92 -35.30
N LEU A 61 -11.68 27.12 -33.99
CA LEU A 61 -12.68 27.19 -32.90
C LEU A 61 -11.95 27.18 -31.55
N ASN A 62 -12.01 28.31 -30.82
CA ASN A 62 -11.34 28.50 -29.53
C ASN A 62 -11.98 27.62 -28.44
N VAL A 63 -11.32 26.51 -28.10
CA VAL A 63 -11.35 25.93 -26.75
C VAL A 63 -10.04 26.38 -26.09
N PRO A 64 -10.03 26.89 -24.85
CA PRO A 64 -8.78 27.24 -24.19
C PRO A 64 -7.98 25.95 -23.97
N GLU A 65 -6.93 25.73 -24.76
CA GLU A 65 -5.90 24.75 -24.43
C GLU A 65 -5.29 25.18 -23.10
N LEU A 66 -5.61 24.44 -22.05
CA LEU A 66 -4.93 24.50 -20.78
C LEU A 66 -3.49 24.04 -21.06
N ASN A 67 -2.60 25.00 -21.28
CA ASN A 67 -1.17 24.76 -21.41
C ASN A 67 -0.63 24.43 -20.01
N VAL A 68 -0.87 23.19 -19.57
CA VAL A 68 -0.37 22.65 -18.31
C VAL A 68 1.06 22.20 -18.55
N ASP A 69 1.95 22.49 -17.62
CA ASP A 69 3.33 22.00 -17.54
C ASP A 69 3.30 20.47 -17.30
N LEU A 70 2.83 19.73 -18.29
CA LEU A 70 2.61 18.29 -18.31
C LEU A 70 3.86 17.52 -18.74
N ASP A 71 4.96 18.24 -19.03
CA ASP A 71 6.27 17.69 -19.39
C ASP A 71 6.87 16.80 -18.28
N LEU A 72 6.32 16.87 -17.07
CA LEU A 72 6.69 16.02 -15.93
C LEU A 72 5.98 14.66 -15.91
N ALA A 73 4.93 14.46 -16.73
CA ALA A 73 4.24 13.19 -16.83
C ALA A 73 5.04 12.19 -17.65
N VAL A 74 5.06 10.92 -17.24
CA VAL A 74 5.55 9.85 -18.12
C VAL A 74 4.61 9.74 -19.34
N LEU A 75 5.16 9.81 -20.55
CA LEU A 75 4.37 9.63 -21.78
C LEU A 75 3.90 8.17 -21.88
N LEU A 76 2.59 7.97 -22.00
CA LEU A 76 1.97 6.67 -22.19
C LEU A 76 1.84 6.39 -23.69
N ASP A 77 2.91 5.90 -24.31
CA ASP A 77 2.95 5.60 -25.76
C ASP A 77 2.40 4.21 -26.11
N ASP A 78 2.15 3.92 -27.39
CA ASP A 78 1.38 2.75 -27.84
C ASP A 78 1.99 1.36 -27.57
N ASP A 79 3.30 1.26 -27.38
CA ASP A 79 4.01 -0.01 -27.18
C ASP A 79 3.86 -0.61 -25.77
N HIS A 80 3.10 0.04 -24.89
CA HIS A 80 2.94 -0.38 -23.50
C HIS A 80 2.19 -1.73 -23.33
N TRP A 81 1.57 -2.28 -24.37
CA TRP A 81 0.95 -3.62 -24.30
C TRP A 81 1.33 -4.56 -25.46
N ALA A 82 2.35 -4.23 -26.25
CA ALA A 82 2.85 -5.13 -27.30
C ALA A 82 3.59 -6.32 -26.67
N ASP A 83 2.88 -7.45 -26.54
CA ASP A 83 3.32 -8.77 -26.11
C ASP A 83 4.18 -8.83 -24.83
N VAL A 84 3.58 -9.43 -23.79
CA VAL A 84 4.26 -9.95 -22.57
C VAL A 84 5.40 -10.94 -22.90
N SER A 85 5.57 -11.30 -24.17
CA SER A 85 6.65 -12.15 -24.68
C SER A 85 7.82 -11.37 -25.32
N THR A 86 7.64 -10.12 -25.78
CA THR A 86 8.67 -9.40 -26.55
C THR A 86 8.61 -7.88 -26.36
N SER A 87 8.91 -7.39 -25.15
CA SER A 87 9.06 -5.96 -24.87
C SER A 87 10.32 -5.38 -25.55
N ARG A 88 10.12 -4.56 -26.58
CA ARG A 88 11.08 -3.53 -27.03
C ARG A 88 10.50 -2.18 -26.64
N TYR A 89 10.49 -1.87 -25.35
CA TYR A 89 10.66 -0.54 -24.73
C TYR A 89 10.43 -0.72 -23.23
N ALA A 90 11.22 -1.61 -22.64
CA ALA A 90 11.47 -1.58 -21.22
C ALA A 90 12.23 -0.27 -20.91
N SER A 91 11.98 0.33 -19.74
CA SER A 91 12.91 1.32 -19.19
C SER A 91 14.32 0.75 -19.35
N SER A 92 15.17 1.42 -20.14
CA SER A 92 16.57 1.00 -20.32
C SER A 92 17.39 1.23 -19.05
N GLU A 93 16.79 1.86 -18.01
CA GLU A 93 17.42 2.01 -16.71
C GLU A 93 17.48 0.67 -15.98
N LEU A 94 18.70 0.22 -15.80
CA LEU A 94 19.00 -0.92 -14.94
C LEU A 94 18.90 -0.48 -13.48
N VAL A 95 17.96 -1.06 -12.73
CA VAL A 95 17.94 -0.93 -11.27
C VAL A 95 19.12 -1.74 -10.72
N GLN A 96 20.09 -1.06 -10.10
CA GLN A 96 21.26 -1.72 -9.54
C GLN A 96 20.95 -2.28 -8.16
N LEU A 97 20.98 -3.61 -8.04
CA LEU A 97 20.88 -4.28 -6.75
C LEU A 97 22.29 -4.39 -6.11
N PRO A 98 22.47 -3.95 -4.86
CA PRO A 98 23.76 -4.04 -4.18
C PRO A 98 24.14 -5.51 -3.92
N ARG A 99 25.41 -5.88 -4.19
CA ARG A 99 25.95 -7.18 -3.79
C ARG A 99 25.99 -7.32 -2.27
N SER A 100 25.57 -8.47 -1.75
CA SER A 100 25.70 -8.78 -0.32
C SER A 100 27.18 -8.69 0.11
N LYS A 101 27.42 -8.11 1.29
CA LYS A 101 28.77 -7.83 1.83
C LYS A 101 29.65 -9.07 2.03
N VAL A 102 29.11 -10.28 1.85
CA VAL A 102 29.84 -11.54 2.02
C VAL A 102 30.89 -11.77 0.91
N SER A 103 30.73 -11.12 -0.26
CA SER A 103 31.65 -11.31 -1.41
C SER A 103 32.56 -10.10 -1.71
N ALA A 104 32.46 -9.01 -0.95
CA ALA A 104 33.15 -7.75 -1.26
C ALA A 104 34.62 -7.68 -0.78
N ARG A 105 35.14 -8.71 -0.12
CA ARG A 105 36.48 -8.67 0.49
C ARG A 105 37.65 -8.92 -0.47
N LYS A 106 37.44 -9.11 -1.78
CA LYS A 106 38.57 -9.45 -2.68
C LYS A 106 38.73 -8.69 -3.99
N ILE A 107 37.81 -7.82 -4.42
CA ILE A 107 38.01 -7.06 -5.68
C ILE A 107 37.41 -5.66 -5.53
N GLY A 108 38.23 -4.62 -5.69
CA GLY A 108 37.93 -3.20 -5.48
C GLY A 108 36.96 -2.55 -6.48
N ARG A 109 35.85 -3.21 -6.82
CA ARG A 109 34.72 -2.63 -7.57
C ARG A 109 33.40 -3.23 -7.07
N VAL A 110 32.58 -2.42 -6.43
CA VAL A 110 31.18 -2.77 -6.13
C VAL A 110 30.39 -2.65 -7.44
N SER A 111 30.44 -3.69 -8.27
CA SER A 111 29.54 -3.84 -9.42
C SER A 111 28.24 -4.48 -8.91
N GLY A 112 27.14 -3.73 -8.93
CA GLY A 112 25.79 -4.28 -8.74
C GLY A 112 25.37 -5.12 -9.95
N TYR A 113 24.33 -5.95 -9.77
CA TYR A 113 23.62 -6.55 -10.92
C TYR A 113 22.54 -5.56 -11.35
N GLY A 114 22.55 -5.19 -12.63
CA GLY A 114 21.48 -4.42 -13.24
C GLY A 114 20.30 -5.34 -13.53
N VAL A 115 19.14 -5.06 -12.96
CA VAL A 115 17.88 -5.75 -13.29
C VAL A 115 16.98 -4.76 -14.01
N ASN A 116 16.32 -5.20 -15.08
CA ASN A 116 15.32 -4.36 -15.74
C ASN A 116 14.19 -4.05 -14.75
N GLU A 117 13.74 -2.79 -14.70
CA GLU A 117 12.66 -2.34 -13.82
C GLU A 117 11.39 -3.20 -13.97
N GLU A 118 11.00 -3.53 -15.20
CA GLU A 118 9.82 -4.38 -15.47
C GLU A 118 9.97 -5.78 -14.87
N THR A 119 11.18 -6.35 -14.95
CA THR A 119 11.49 -7.64 -14.33
C THR A 119 11.47 -7.54 -12.81
N LEU A 120 11.96 -6.43 -12.25
CA LEU A 120 11.90 -6.20 -10.81
C LEU A 120 10.45 -6.08 -10.33
N LEU A 121 9.62 -5.30 -11.02
CA LEU A 121 8.23 -5.07 -10.64
C LEU A 121 7.37 -6.32 -10.80
N SER A 122 7.52 -7.06 -11.89
CA SER A 122 6.82 -8.35 -12.07
C SER A 122 7.17 -9.39 -11.00
N LYS A 123 8.37 -9.32 -10.41
CA LYS A 123 8.75 -10.13 -9.25
C LYS A 123 8.29 -9.55 -7.93
N ALA A 124 8.26 -8.22 -7.79
CA ALA A 124 7.80 -7.56 -6.57
C ALA A 124 6.31 -7.77 -6.31
N PHE A 125 5.51 -7.85 -7.38
CA PHE A 125 4.05 -8.01 -7.33
C PHE A 125 3.58 -9.35 -7.92
N SER A 126 4.38 -10.41 -7.77
CA SER A 126 4.07 -11.73 -8.36
C SER A 126 2.90 -12.44 -7.70
N GLU A 127 2.54 -12.03 -6.49
CA GLU A 127 1.42 -12.59 -5.71
C GLU A 127 0.10 -11.85 -5.97
N ALA A 128 0.10 -10.84 -6.84
CA ALA A 128 -1.10 -10.15 -7.26
C ALA A 128 -2.06 -11.12 -7.95
N MET A 129 -3.30 -11.19 -7.46
CA MET A 129 -4.34 -12.08 -8.01
C MET A 129 -4.70 -11.77 -9.46
N HIS A 130 -4.47 -10.53 -9.91
CA HIS A 130 -4.76 -10.11 -11.27
C HIS A 130 -3.60 -9.34 -11.90
N PRO A 131 -3.39 -9.45 -13.22
CA PRO A 131 -2.45 -8.62 -13.95
C PRO A 131 -2.64 -7.14 -13.63
N THR A 132 -1.61 -6.56 -13.01
CA THR A 132 -1.57 -5.14 -12.65
C THR A 132 -0.25 -4.59 -13.10
N ARG A 133 -0.29 -3.62 -14.02
CA ARG A 133 0.89 -2.88 -14.41
C ARG A 133 1.04 -1.69 -13.49
N ILE A 134 2.20 -1.60 -12.84
CA ILE A 134 2.57 -0.43 -12.05
C ILE A 134 3.48 0.46 -12.89
N ILE A 135 3.10 1.74 -13.02
CA ILE A 135 3.95 2.78 -13.61
C ILE A 135 4.37 3.69 -12.45
N PRO A 136 5.59 3.54 -11.92
CA PRO A 136 6.03 4.37 -10.82
C PRO A 136 6.36 5.78 -11.28
N PHE A 137 6.21 6.76 -10.38
CA PHE A 137 6.61 8.14 -10.60
C PHE A 137 6.03 8.72 -11.90
N TYR A 138 4.79 8.32 -12.25
CA TYR A 138 4.04 8.90 -13.35
C TYR A 138 4.02 10.41 -13.25
N PHE A 139 3.84 10.92 -12.02
CA PHE A 139 4.33 12.22 -11.63
C PHE A 139 5.30 12.05 -10.46
N LYS A 140 6.43 12.75 -10.52
CA LYS A 140 7.42 12.78 -9.43
C LYS A 140 7.46 14.16 -8.81
N ALA A 141 7.34 14.24 -7.49
CA ALA A 141 7.43 15.51 -6.79
C ALA A 141 8.85 16.08 -6.83
N ALA A 142 8.96 17.37 -7.15
CA ALA A 142 10.21 18.08 -7.36
C ALA A 142 11.01 18.33 -6.07
N HIS A 143 10.34 18.37 -4.91
CA HIS A 143 11.00 18.68 -3.66
C HIS A 143 11.94 17.54 -3.22
N SER A 144 13.10 17.91 -2.67
CA SER A 144 13.98 16.96 -2.00
C SER A 144 13.34 16.47 -0.71
N VAL A 145 13.31 15.16 -0.49
CA VAL A 145 12.66 14.55 0.67
C VAL A 145 13.73 14.17 1.69
N ASP A 146 13.58 14.62 2.93
CA ASP A 146 14.39 14.20 4.06
C ASP A 146 14.05 12.74 4.40
N PRO A 147 15.01 11.79 4.42
CA PRO A 147 14.74 10.40 4.75
C PRO A 147 14.05 10.19 6.11
N ASP A 148 14.30 11.08 7.08
CA ASP A 148 13.71 11.03 8.42
C ASP A 148 12.35 11.75 8.50
N ASP A 149 11.82 12.24 7.38
CA ASP A 149 10.42 12.69 7.28
C ASP A 149 9.46 11.50 7.23
N VAL A 150 8.16 11.77 7.36
CA VAL A 150 7.12 10.74 7.21
C VAL A 150 6.40 10.97 5.89
N THR A 151 6.33 9.94 5.03
CA THR A 151 5.49 9.97 3.83
C THR A 151 4.14 9.36 4.12
N ILE A 152 3.04 10.06 3.78
CA ILE A 152 1.74 9.39 3.73
C ILE A 152 1.70 8.49 2.50
N THR A 153 1.47 7.21 2.70
CA THR A 153 1.18 6.24 1.64
C THR A 153 -0.32 6.04 1.57
N THR A 154 -0.91 6.29 0.41
CA THR A 154 -2.35 6.18 0.21
C THR A 154 -2.68 5.60 -1.17
N LEU A 155 -3.94 5.22 -1.35
CA LEU A 155 -4.47 4.74 -2.63
C LEU A 155 -5.76 5.50 -2.94
N VAL A 156 -5.96 5.83 -4.21
CA VAL A 156 -7.03 6.72 -4.65
C VAL A 156 -7.60 6.26 -5.98
N THR A 157 -8.93 6.28 -6.09
CA THR A 157 -9.70 6.14 -7.33
C THR A 157 -10.24 7.50 -7.77
N SER A 158 -10.63 7.63 -9.04
CA SER A 158 -11.05 8.92 -9.63
C SER A 158 -12.17 9.63 -8.87
N ASN A 159 -13.15 8.87 -8.34
CA ASN A 159 -14.24 9.40 -7.51
C ASN A 159 -13.77 10.05 -6.19
N ARG A 160 -12.53 9.85 -5.77
CA ARG A 160 -11.95 10.40 -4.52
C ARG A 160 -10.99 11.58 -4.73
N PHE A 161 -10.79 12.06 -5.96
CA PHE A 161 -9.85 13.14 -6.27
C PHE A 161 -10.11 14.43 -5.48
N ARG A 162 -11.38 14.78 -5.22
CA ARG A 162 -11.73 15.93 -4.37
C ARG A 162 -11.18 15.79 -2.95
N VAL A 163 -11.36 14.63 -2.34
CA VAL A 163 -10.89 14.36 -0.97
C VAL A 163 -9.36 14.28 -0.95
N PHE A 164 -8.76 13.69 -1.99
CA PHE A 164 -7.31 13.63 -2.11
C PHE A 164 -6.67 15.03 -2.17
N LYS A 165 -7.28 15.98 -2.90
CA LYS A 165 -6.84 17.38 -2.87
C LYS A 165 -6.84 17.96 -1.46
N GLN A 166 -7.89 17.71 -0.68
CA GLN A 166 -7.98 18.18 0.71
C GLN A 166 -6.86 17.60 1.58
N LEU A 167 -6.54 16.31 1.40
CA LEU A 167 -5.41 15.67 2.09
C LEU A 167 -4.07 16.34 1.74
N VAL A 168 -3.81 16.61 0.46
CA VAL A 168 -2.58 17.30 0.01
C VAL A 168 -2.48 18.71 0.61
N GLU A 169 -3.56 19.48 0.58
CA GLU A 169 -3.62 20.85 1.08
C GLU A 169 -3.48 20.96 2.61
N ARG A 170 -3.98 19.95 3.33
CA ARG A 170 -3.92 19.86 4.78
C ARG A 170 -2.58 19.30 5.28
N TYR A 171 -2.07 18.25 4.64
CA TYR A 171 -0.85 17.59 5.11
C TYR A 171 0.44 18.36 4.79
N ARG A 172 0.54 18.94 3.58
CA ARG A 172 1.71 19.73 3.14
C ARG A 172 3.06 19.04 3.41
N GLY A 173 3.10 17.74 3.20
CA GLY A 173 4.24 16.86 3.39
C GLY A 173 4.28 15.79 2.31
N PRO A 174 5.36 14.99 2.26
CA PRO A 174 5.55 14.03 1.18
C PRO A 174 4.42 12.99 1.16
N ILE A 175 3.82 12.78 0.00
CA ILE A 175 2.76 11.79 -0.23
C ILE A 175 3.22 10.88 -1.35
N SER A 176 3.09 9.57 -1.14
CA SER A 176 3.20 8.56 -2.19
C SER A 176 1.83 7.95 -2.41
N VAL A 177 1.25 8.16 -3.59
CA VAL A 177 -0.10 7.71 -3.91
C VAL A 177 -0.09 6.72 -5.07
N THR A 178 -0.80 5.61 -4.89
CA THR A 178 -1.17 4.74 -6.02
C THR A 178 -2.55 5.13 -6.54
N ILE A 179 -2.65 5.44 -7.83
CA ILE A 179 -3.91 5.75 -8.50
C ILE A 179 -4.26 4.62 -9.44
N HIS A 180 -5.39 3.97 -9.18
CA HIS A 180 -5.92 2.94 -10.06
C HIS A 180 -6.64 3.57 -11.24
N ILE A 181 -6.29 3.15 -12.45
CA ILE A 181 -7.03 3.47 -13.67
C ILE A 181 -7.37 2.13 -14.34
N PRO A 182 -8.66 1.79 -14.48
CA PRO A 182 -9.04 0.59 -15.22
C PRO A 182 -8.59 0.75 -16.67
N LEU A 183 -7.92 -0.23 -17.25
CA LEU A 183 -7.46 -0.19 -18.63
C LEU A 183 -7.62 -1.58 -19.26
N PRO A 184 -8.51 -1.76 -20.27
CA PRO A 184 -8.77 -3.07 -20.85
C PRO A 184 -7.52 -3.77 -21.37
N LEU A 185 -7.53 -5.11 -21.37
CA LEU A 185 -6.45 -5.90 -21.96
C LEU A 185 -6.24 -5.52 -23.43
N HIS A 186 -4.99 -5.54 -23.88
CA HIS A 186 -4.60 -5.26 -25.27
C HIS A 186 -5.06 -3.89 -25.79
N SER A 187 -5.32 -2.92 -24.90
CA SER A 187 -5.70 -1.55 -25.25
C SER A 187 -4.62 -0.58 -24.79
N SER A 188 -4.35 0.45 -25.61
CA SER A 188 -3.54 1.61 -25.24
C SER A 188 -4.44 2.84 -25.04
N PHE A 189 -3.97 3.84 -24.29
CA PHE A 189 -4.73 5.09 -24.13
C PHE A 189 -5.00 5.82 -25.45
N SER A 190 -4.17 5.63 -26.49
CA SER A 190 -4.40 6.21 -27.82
C SER A 190 -5.55 5.51 -28.55
N THR A 191 -5.63 4.18 -28.43
CA THR A 191 -6.66 3.34 -29.07
C THR A 191 -8.04 3.47 -28.42
N LEU A 192 -8.07 3.89 -27.16
CA LEU A 192 -9.33 4.13 -26.44
C LEU A 192 -10.07 5.34 -27.02
N LYS A 193 -11.38 5.21 -27.18
CA LYS A 193 -12.25 6.33 -27.58
C LYS A 193 -12.11 7.51 -26.61
N PRO A 194 -12.19 8.77 -27.06
CA PRO A 194 -12.03 9.94 -26.19
C PRO A 194 -12.95 9.99 -24.96
N ASP A 195 -14.15 9.40 -25.07
CA ASP A 195 -15.16 9.29 -24.01
C ASP A 195 -14.96 8.07 -23.08
N HIS A 196 -13.93 7.25 -23.30
CA HIS A 196 -13.68 6.06 -22.50
C HIS A 196 -13.37 6.44 -21.03
N PRO A 197 -13.96 5.73 -20.03
CA PRO A 197 -13.77 6.06 -18.61
C PRO A 197 -12.31 6.16 -18.16
N SER A 198 -11.44 5.31 -18.69
CA SER A 198 -9.99 5.35 -18.41
C SER A 198 -9.32 6.65 -18.86
N ARG A 199 -9.69 7.17 -20.05
CA ARG A 199 -9.17 8.45 -20.56
C ARG A 199 -9.74 9.61 -19.74
N ALA A 200 -11.02 9.56 -19.41
CA ALA A 200 -11.65 10.55 -18.53
C ALA A 200 -10.99 10.58 -17.13
N ALA A 201 -10.68 9.42 -16.55
CA ALA A 201 -9.98 9.30 -15.28
C ALA A 201 -8.55 9.88 -15.36
N LEU A 202 -7.81 9.58 -16.43
CA LEU A 202 -6.45 10.11 -16.64
C LEU A 202 -6.47 11.63 -16.83
N ASN A 203 -7.37 12.17 -17.64
CA ASN A 203 -7.54 13.62 -17.82
C ASN A 203 -7.92 14.30 -16.50
N SER A 204 -8.79 13.67 -15.71
CA SER A 204 -9.17 14.17 -14.38
C SER A 204 -7.98 14.17 -13.42
N LEU A 205 -7.07 13.20 -13.53
CA LEU A 205 -5.84 13.17 -12.76
C LEU A 205 -4.90 14.31 -13.16
N HIS A 206 -4.72 14.57 -14.46
CA HIS A 206 -3.94 15.71 -14.94
C HIS A 206 -4.49 17.04 -14.42
N ALA A 207 -5.82 17.23 -14.53
CA ALA A 207 -6.48 18.41 -14.00
C ALA A 207 -6.32 18.55 -12.48
N LEU A 208 -6.43 17.44 -11.73
CA LEU A 208 -6.21 17.42 -10.29
C LEU A 208 -4.78 17.85 -9.94
N TYR A 209 -3.79 17.27 -10.60
CA TYR A 209 -2.37 17.55 -10.35
C TYR A 209 -2.03 19.01 -10.63
N ALA A 210 -2.58 19.58 -11.72
CA ALA A 210 -2.44 20.99 -12.05
C ALA A 210 -3.23 21.94 -11.11
N SER A 211 -4.19 21.41 -10.35
CA SER A 211 -5.12 22.24 -9.56
C SER A 211 -4.50 22.88 -8.32
N SER A 212 -3.27 22.51 -7.92
CA SER A 212 -2.54 23.10 -6.81
C SER A 212 -1.04 22.84 -6.93
N PRO A 213 -0.17 23.85 -6.69
CA PRO A 213 1.29 23.67 -6.74
C PRO A 213 1.82 22.73 -5.65
N LEU A 214 0.98 22.36 -4.67
CA LEU A 214 1.36 21.39 -3.64
C LEU A 214 1.51 19.97 -4.20
N PHE A 215 0.83 19.64 -5.30
CA PHE A 215 0.99 18.34 -5.97
C PHE A 215 2.39 18.17 -6.53
N SER A 216 2.84 19.09 -7.39
CA SER A 216 4.20 19.05 -7.95
C SER A 216 5.29 19.18 -6.91
N ARG A 217 4.98 19.83 -5.78
CA ARG A 217 5.93 19.95 -4.67
C ARG A 217 6.05 18.67 -3.82
N PHE A 218 4.96 17.99 -3.50
CA PHE A 218 4.94 16.98 -2.43
C PHE A 218 4.41 15.60 -2.81
N VAL A 219 3.75 15.45 -3.95
CA VAL A 219 3.05 14.21 -4.32
C VAL A 219 3.80 13.44 -5.40
N ASP A 220 4.24 12.22 -5.06
CA ASP A 220 4.66 11.19 -5.99
C ASP A 220 3.43 10.35 -6.38
N VAL A 221 3.14 10.25 -7.68
CA VAL A 221 1.98 9.51 -8.23
C VAL A 221 2.47 8.26 -8.95
N HIS A 222 1.90 7.11 -8.59
CA HIS A 222 2.15 5.82 -9.20
C HIS A 222 0.85 5.32 -9.83
N LEU A 223 0.84 4.96 -11.11
CA LEU A 223 -0.35 4.40 -11.75
C LEU A 223 -0.40 2.89 -11.55
N ALA A 224 -1.58 2.38 -11.17
CA ALA A 224 -1.90 0.96 -11.24
C ALA A 224 -2.93 0.74 -12.34
N LEU A 225 -2.51 0.12 -13.43
CA LEU A 225 -3.34 -0.17 -14.59
C LEU A 225 -3.73 -1.65 -14.55
N SER A 226 -5.03 -1.93 -14.53
CA SER A 226 -5.53 -3.31 -14.59
C SER A 226 -6.81 -3.42 -15.43
N PRO A 227 -7.05 -4.58 -16.06
CA PRO A 227 -8.15 -4.74 -17.02
C PRO A 227 -9.51 -5.02 -16.41
N PHE A 228 -9.59 -5.20 -15.09
CA PHE A 228 -10.82 -5.65 -14.45
C PHE A 228 -11.62 -4.50 -13.85
N THR A 229 -12.82 -4.34 -14.39
CA THR A 229 -13.97 -3.66 -13.79
C THR A 229 -15.06 -4.73 -13.59
N SER A 230 -14.98 -5.60 -12.58
CA SER A 230 -15.86 -6.77 -12.54
C SER A 230 -17.33 -6.41 -12.24
N PRO A 231 -18.30 -6.94 -13.01
CA PRO A 231 -19.59 -7.38 -12.51
C PRO A 231 -19.45 -8.86 -12.11
N LEU A 232 -19.38 -9.15 -10.83
CA LEU A 232 -19.55 -10.53 -10.33
C LEU A 232 -21.03 -10.97 -10.29
N SER A 233 -21.92 -10.23 -10.97
CA SER A 233 -23.31 -10.64 -11.23
C SER A 233 -23.49 -10.94 -12.71
N SER A 234 -23.99 -12.14 -13.02
CA SER A 234 -24.46 -12.54 -14.35
C SER A 234 -25.71 -11.78 -14.84
N GLU A 235 -26.14 -10.77 -14.10
CA GLU A 235 -27.23 -9.88 -14.48
C GLU A 235 -26.66 -8.50 -14.79
N ALA A 236 -26.81 -8.11 -16.06
CA ALA A 236 -26.52 -6.78 -16.54
C ALA A 236 -27.55 -5.79 -15.99
N THR A 237 -27.37 -5.36 -14.74
CA THR A 237 -27.99 -4.13 -14.26
C THR A 237 -27.11 -2.94 -14.67
N SER A 238 -27.75 -1.87 -15.10
CA SER A 238 -27.16 -0.69 -15.76
C SER A 238 -26.34 0.22 -14.82
N SER A 239 -25.58 -0.33 -13.87
CA SER A 239 -24.54 0.42 -13.16
C SER A 239 -23.24 0.29 -13.94
N THR A 240 -22.88 1.35 -14.67
CA THR A 240 -21.67 1.47 -15.50
C THR A 240 -20.35 1.51 -14.72
N GLU A 241 -20.35 1.20 -13.42
CA GLU A 241 -19.16 1.21 -12.56
C GLU A 241 -18.94 -0.18 -11.94
N GLY A 242 -18.52 -1.13 -12.79
CA GLY A 242 -18.06 -2.44 -12.35
C GLY A 242 -16.73 -2.29 -11.60
N GLU A 243 -16.70 -2.63 -10.34
CA GLU A 243 -15.68 -2.17 -9.40
C GLU A 243 -14.78 -3.33 -8.88
N GLY A 244 -14.97 -4.56 -9.38
CA GLY A 244 -14.22 -5.74 -8.88
C GLY A 244 -12.85 -5.97 -9.52
N GLY A 245 -11.96 -4.98 -9.40
CA GLY A 245 -10.53 -5.05 -9.72
C GLY A 245 -9.63 -4.50 -8.60
N ARG A 246 -10.19 -4.25 -7.41
CA ARG A 246 -9.55 -3.60 -6.27
C ARG A 246 -8.47 -4.44 -5.62
N GLN A 247 -7.24 -4.33 -6.08
CA GLN A 247 -6.10 -4.98 -5.44
C GLN A 247 -5.45 -4.03 -4.43
N PHE A 248 -6.21 -3.70 -3.38
CA PHE A 248 -5.80 -2.68 -2.41
C PHE A 248 -4.43 -2.94 -1.80
N ASN A 249 -4.08 -4.20 -1.50
CA ASN A 249 -2.78 -4.54 -0.93
C ASN A 249 -1.63 -4.37 -1.95
N VAL A 250 -1.84 -4.69 -3.22
CA VAL A 250 -0.90 -4.37 -4.31
C VAL A 250 -0.67 -2.86 -4.37
N TRP A 251 -1.75 -2.07 -4.33
CA TRP A 251 -1.66 -0.60 -4.41
C TRP A 251 -0.99 0.01 -3.18
N ARG A 252 -1.24 -0.54 -1.98
CA ARG A 252 -0.54 -0.17 -0.73
C ARG A 252 0.95 -0.49 -0.82
N ASN A 253 1.30 -1.69 -1.30
CA ASN A 253 2.69 -2.11 -1.48
C ASN A 253 3.39 -1.20 -2.49
N ALA A 254 2.76 -0.84 -3.61
CA ALA A 254 3.32 0.08 -4.60
C ALA A 254 3.57 1.48 -4.00
N ALA A 255 2.58 2.09 -3.34
CA ALA A 255 2.74 3.40 -2.71
C ALA A 255 3.87 3.38 -1.67
N ARG A 256 3.96 2.33 -0.87
CA ARG A 256 5.02 2.18 0.13
C ARG A 256 6.40 1.91 -0.49
N LEU A 257 6.48 1.07 -1.52
CA LEU A 257 7.74 0.69 -2.17
C LEU A 257 8.45 1.92 -2.74
N PHE A 258 7.69 2.84 -3.35
CA PHE A 258 8.22 4.04 -3.97
C PHE A 258 8.27 5.26 -3.06
N ALA A 259 7.83 5.13 -1.80
CA ALA A 259 7.99 6.20 -0.81
C ALA A 259 9.48 6.54 -0.60
N ARG A 260 9.80 7.83 -0.71
CA ARG A 260 11.19 8.33 -0.67
C ARG A 260 11.75 8.48 0.75
N THR A 261 10.92 8.51 1.79
CA THR A 261 11.33 8.51 3.20
C THR A 261 11.61 7.10 3.72
N ASP A 262 12.22 6.98 4.91
CA ASP A 262 12.31 5.71 5.65
C ASP A 262 11.07 5.44 6.51
N PHE A 263 10.28 6.48 6.85
CA PHE A 263 9.06 6.37 7.64
C PHE A 263 7.82 6.62 6.79
N VAL A 264 6.83 5.74 6.90
CA VAL A 264 5.58 5.83 6.13
C VAL A 264 4.37 5.73 7.02
N MET A 265 3.32 6.47 6.68
CA MET A 265 1.99 6.36 7.28
C MET A 265 1.01 5.75 6.29
N MET A 266 0.53 4.55 6.59
CA MET A 266 -0.55 3.93 5.81
C MET A 266 -1.88 4.60 6.17
N LEU A 267 -2.36 5.48 5.29
CA LEU A 267 -3.55 6.31 5.53
C LEU A 267 -4.56 6.19 4.39
N ASP A 268 -5.81 5.93 4.73
CA ASP A 268 -6.90 5.98 3.76
C ASP A 268 -7.21 7.44 3.42
N VAL A 269 -7.49 7.73 2.15
CA VAL A 269 -7.65 9.11 1.65
C VAL A 269 -8.74 9.90 2.39
N ASP A 270 -9.73 9.20 2.94
CA ASP A 270 -10.88 9.76 3.65
C ASP A 270 -10.56 10.27 5.05
N PHE A 271 -9.32 10.19 5.52
CA PHE A 271 -8.93 10.70 6.84
C PHE A 271 -8.29 12.07 6.76
N ALA A 272 -8.80 12.97 7.60
CA ALA A 272 -8.20 14.27 7.85
C ALA A 272 -7.05 14.15 8.86
N VAL A 273 -5.91 14.75 8.53
CA VAL A 273 -4.81 14.99 9.47
C VAL A 273 -5.20 16.14 10.40
N CYS A 274 -5.54 15.84 11.66
CA CYS A 274 -6.05 16.83 12.61
C CYS A 274 -4.97 17.48 13.47
N THR A 275 -3.88 16.76 13.76
CA THR A 275 -2.77 17.25 14.58
C THR A 275 -1.42 16.98 13.92
N ASP A 276 -0.36 17.67 14.38
CA ASP A 276 0.97 17.58 13.78
C ASP A 276 1.80 16.39 14.32
N TRP A 277 1.32 15.16 14.09
CA TRP A 277 2.09 13.95 14.43
C TRP A 277 3.38 13.83 13.61
N ARG A 278 3.43 14.45 12.42
CA ARG A 278 4.62 14.47 11.55
C ARG A 278 5.75 15.27 12.20
N GLY A 279 5.45 16.48 12.69
CA GLY A 279 6.39 17.31 13.44
C GLY A 279 6.91 16.59 14.68
N PHE A 280 6.01 16.01 15.47
CA PHE A 280 6.37 15.23 16.67
C PHE A 280 7.39 14.11 16.37
N ILE A 281 7.16 13.32 15.31
CA ILE A 281 8.08 12.24 14.93
C ILE A 281 9.43 12.78 14.46
N ARG A 282 9.44 13.81 13.60
CA ARG A 282 10.67 14.42 13.11
C ARG A 282 11.52 14.97 14.25
N ASP A 283 10.89 15.66 15.20
CA ASP A 283 11.60 16.24 16.34
C ASP A 283 12.11 15.16 17.29
N THR A 284 11.35 14.09 17.50
CA THR A 284 11.80 12.95 18.31
C THR A 284 12.94 12.17 17.64
N LEU A 285 12.90 11.99 16.31
CA LEU A 285 13.99 11.36 15.54
C LEU A 285 15.29 12.18 15.61
N ARG A 286 15.18 13.50 15.52
CA ARG A 286 16.32 14.42 15.68
C ARG A 286 16.88 14.37 17.10
N ALA A 287 16.02 14.39 18.11
CA ALA A 287 16.42 14.29 19.52
C ALA A 287 17.14 12.95 19.80
N ALA A 288 16.62 11.84 19.29
CA ALA A 288 17.23 10.52 19.39
C ALA A 288 18.61 10.46 18.74
N SER A 289 18.77 11.09 17.56
CA SER A 289 20.04 11.13 16.83
C SER A 289 21.10 12.03 17.49
N SER A 290 20.66 13.04 18.24
CA SER A 290 21.54 14.00 18.93
C SER A 290 22.00 13.56 20.32
N SER A 291 21.39 12.52 20.90
CA SER A 291 21.77 12.00 22.22
C SER A 291 23.04 11.14 22.08
N PRO A 292 24.21 11.58 22.58
CA PRO A 292 25.37 10.70 22.63
C PRO A 292 25.04 9.56 23.59
N ILE A 293 25.42 8.34 23.21
CA ILE A 293 25.48 7.19 24.13
C ILE A 293 26.22 7.67 25.38
N ARG A 294 25.48 7.92 26.47
CA ARG A 294 26.05 8.31 27.76
C ARG A 294 26.78 7.11 28.32
N HIS A 295 28.07 7.02 28.03
CA HIS A 295 28.99 6.47 29.02
C HIS A 295 28.90 7.37 30.27
N THR A 296 28.75 6.70 31.40
CA THR A 296 28.57 7.24 32.74
C THR A 296 29.59 8.33 33.10
N THR A 297 29.16 9.58 33.18
CA THR A 297 29.81 10.58 34.05
C THR A 297 28.76 11.47 34.70
N ARG A 298 28.83 11.51 36.02
CA ARG A 298 27.88 12.13 36.94
C ARG A 298 28.25 13.61 37.15
N THR A 299 27.40 14.54 36.72
CA THR A 299 27.45 15.96 37.13
C THR A 299 26.02 16.51 37.36
N PRO A 300 25.81 17.43 38.31
CA PRO A 300 24.47 17.72 38.82
C PRO A 300 23.73 18.85 38.09
N ARG A 301 22.44 18.59 37.91
CA ARG A 301 21.24 19.47 37.82
C ARG A 301 21.40 20.92 37.31
N ARG A 302 20.87 21.13 36.10
CA ARG A 302 20.08 22.33 35.75
C ARG A 302 18.76 21.87 35.14
N ALA A 303 17.68 22.63 35.40
CA ALA A 303 16.27 22.26 35.23
C ALA A 303 15.95 21.48 33.94
N GLN A 304 15.44 20.26 34.11
CA GLN A 304 14.92 19.41 33.04
C GLN A 304 13.40 19.64 32.91
N PRO A 305 12.86 19.70 31.69
CA PRO A 305 11.42 19.60 31.47
C PRO A 305 10.92 18.24 32.00
N TYR A 306 9.79 18.28 32.69
CA TYR A 306 9.09 17.12 33.25
C TYR A 306 8.75 16.10 32.15
N VAL A 307 9.25 14.87 32.26
CA VAL A 307 8.90 13.72 31.40
C VAL A 307 8.15 12.71 32.29
N PRO A 308 6.84 12.46 32.05
CA PRO A 308 6.08 11.50 32.84
C PRO A 308 6.45 10.06 32.49
N ASP A 309 6.33 9.17 33.48
CA ASP A 309 6.65 7.74 33.40
C ASP A 309 5.79 6.99 32.36
N GLY A 310 6.46 6.23 31.51
CA GLY A 310 5.92 5.52 30.33
C GLY A 310 6.93 5.62 29.19
N ALA A 311 7.45 4.47 28.73
CA ALA A 311 8.56 4.31 27.77
C ALA A 311 9.01 5.60 27.04
N ASN A 312 10.23 6.07 27.36
CA ASN A 312 10.83 7.30 26.83
C ASN A 312 10.56 7.39 25.32
N GLY A 313 9.87 8.44 24.83
CA GLY A 313 9.48 8.56 23.41
C GLY A 313 10.65 8.36 22.44
N THR A 314 11.86 8.70 22.89
CA THR A 314 13.13 8.43 22.20
C THR A 314 13.38 6.94 21.97
N GLU A 315 13.13 6.08 22.96
CA GLU A 315 13.28 4.63 22.85
C GLU A 315 12.28 4.04 21.86
N ILE A 316 11.02 4.46 21.90
CA ILE A 316 9.99 3.96 20.98
C ILE A 316 10.31 4.39 19.55
N VAL A 317 10.79 5.62 19.35
CA VAL A 317 11.21 6.10 18.03
C VAL A 317 12.49 5.40 17.54
N GLN A 318 13.38 4.99 18.44
CA GLN A 318 14.50 4.11 18.09
C GLN A 318 14.00 2.74 17.61
N ARG A 319 13.04 2.13 18.32
CA ARG A 319 12.37 0.88 17.88
C ARG A 319 11.65 1.06 16.54
N LEU A 320 11.03 2.22 16.31
CA LEU A 320 10.42 2.57 15.02
C LEU A 320 11.50 2.55 13.92
N ARG A 321 12.65 3.18 14.13
CA ARG A 321 13.78 3.19 13.19
C ARG A 321 14.30 1.78 12.90
N GLU A 322 14.37 0.92 13.91
CA GLU A 322 14.77 -0.49 13.78
C GLU A 322 13.70 -1.38 13.12
N GLY A 323 12.48 -0.86 12.93
CA GLY A 323 11.37 -1.62 12.36
C GLY A 323 10.76 -2.63 13.34
N SER A 324 10.86 -2.38 14.65
CA SER A 324 10.24 -3.18 15.73
C SER A 324 9.10 -2.45 16.45
N ALA A 325 8.79 -1.21 16.06
CA ALA A 325 7.62 -0.47 16.54
C ALA A 325 6.78 0.12 15.39
N ALA A 326 5.47 0.18 15.61
CA ALA A 326 4.50 0.92 14.81
C ALA A 326 3.80 1.95 15.70
N LEU A 327 3.80 3.21 15.29
CA LEU A 327 3.12 4.28 16.02
C LEU A 327 1.69 4.42 15.51
N VAL A 328 0.71 4.10 16.35
CA VAL A 328 -0.72 4.25 16.07
C VAL A 328 -1.13 5.70 16.28
N VAL A 329 -1.81 6.26 15.27
CA VAL A 329 -2.56 7.52 15.40
C VAL A 329 -4.05 7.15 15.55
N PRO A 330 -4.65 7.35 16.74
CA PRO A 330 -6.07 7.09 16.99
C PRO A 330 -7.00 7.75 15.98
N ALA A 331 -8.08 7.05 15.64
CA ALA A 331 -9.03 7.47 14.63
C ALA A 331 -10.40 7.71 15.23
N PHE A 332 -11.07 8.77 14.77
CA PHE A 332 -12.38 9.18 15.24
C PHE A 332 -13.31 9.45 14.05
N GLU A 333 -14.60 9.55 14.33
CA GLU A 333 -15.62 9.95 13.36
C GLU A 333 -16.73 10.75 14.04
N HIS A 334 -17.45 11.54 13.25
CA HIS A 334 -18.66 12.20 13.74
C HIS A 334 -19.77 11.15 13.89
N VAL A 335 -20.49 11.22 15.00
CA VAL A 335 -21.63 10.33 15.27
C VAL A 335 -22.73 10.55 14.22
N LYS A 336 -22.95 11.81 13.83
CA LYS A 336 -23.81 12.17 12.71
C LYS A 336 -22.94 12.39 11.46
N GLN A 337 -23.24 11.65 10.39
CA GLN A 337 -22.45 11.71 9.16
C GLN A 337 -22.45 13.11 8.52
N GLU A 338 -23.54 13.86 8.63
CA GLU A 338 -23.65 15.22 8.08
C GLU A 338 -22.63 16.19 8.69
N ASP A 339 -22.35 16.05 9.99
CA ASP A 339 -21.37 16.88 10.70
C ASP A 339 -19.93 16.54 10.30
N GLY A 340 -19.71 15.31 9.81
CA GLY A 340 -18.40 14.79 9.41
C GLY A 340 -17.99 15.05 7.96
N VAL A 341 -18.80 15.76 7.16
CA VAL A 341 -18.50 15.97 5.72
C VAL A 341 -17.43 17.05 5.49
N ASP A 342 -17.40 18.09 6.32
CA ASP A 342 -16.50 19.23 6.13
C ASP A 342 -15.30 19.16 7.08
N GLN A 343 -14.12 18.80 6.56
CA GLN A 343 -12.92 18.71 7.39
C GLN A 343 -12.54 20.02 8.09
N ARG A 344 -13.02 21.18 7.63
CA ARG A 344 -12.72 22.50 8.25
C ARG A 344 -13.30 22.65 9.65
N SER A 345 -14.37 21.91 9.98
CA SER A 345 -14.97 21.93 11.33
C SER A 345 -14.24 21.02 12.32
N PHE A 346 -13.32 20.18 11.85
CA PHE A 346 -12.70 19.16 12.68
C PHE A 346 -11.78 19.78 13.73
N PRO A 347 -11.78 19.28 14.99
CA PRO A 347 -10.90 19.77 16.03
C PRO A 347 -9.42 19.63 15.63
N GLY A 348 -8.63 20.67 15.91
CA GLY A 348 -7.19 20.70 15.66
C GLY A 348 -6.33 20.31 16.86
N ASP A 349 -6.95 19.98 17.99
CA ASP A 349 -6.27 19.66 19.25
C ASP A 349 -7.08 18.65 20.08
N LYS A 350 -6.37 17.88 20.92
CA LYS A 350 -6.96 16.82 21.74
C LYS A 350 -7.94 17.36 22.79
N GLN A 351 -7.71 18.56 23.31
CA GLN A 351 -8.58 19.14 24.34
C GLN A 351 -9.97 19.44 23.78
N THR A 352 -10.05 19.97 22.57
CA THR A 352 -11.30 20.17 21.83
C THR A 352 -11.94 18.85 21.44
N LEU A 353 -11.15 17.87 20.96
CA LEU A 353 -11.65 16.52 20.66
C LEU A 353 -12.34 15.88 21.87
N ILE A 354 -11.70 15.89 23.04
CA ILE A 354 -12.25 15.28 24.26
C ILE A 354 -13.58 15.93 24.65
N LYS A 355 -13.70 17.26 24.54
CA LYS A 355 -14.96 17.96 24.80
C LYS A 355 -16.09 17.48 23.88
N LEU A 356 -15.78 17.21 22.62
CA LEU A 356 -16.77 16.71 21.64
C LEU A 356 -17.14 15.24 21.87
N VAL A 357 -16.20 14.43 22.38
CA VAL A 357 -16.44 13.04 22.79
C VAL A 357 -17.28 12.97 24.07
N GLN A 358 -17.02 13.86 25.03
CA GLN A 358 -17.72 13.91 26.33
C GLN A 358 -19.02 14.72 26.30
N ALA A 359 -19.38 15.31 25.15
CA ALA A 359 -20.65 16.00 24.99
C ALA A 359 -21.83 15.03 25.21
N ASN A 360 -23.00 15.58 25.58
CA ASN A 360 -24.21 14.79 25.76
C ASN A 360 -25.35 15.37 24.90
N PRO A 361 -25.73 14.72 23.77
CA PRO A 361 -25.13 13.49 23.23
C PRO A 361 -23.72 13.71 22.64
N PRO A 362 -22.89 12.65 22.52
CA PRO A 362 -21.56 12.75 21.92
C PRO A 362 -21.63 13.23 20.46
N VAL A 363 -20.73 14.13 20.09
CA VAL A 363 -20.61 14.65 18.71
C VAL A 363 -19.62 13.81 17.90
N ILE A 364 -18.52 13.41 18.54
CA ILE A 364 -17.47 12.57 17.97
C ILE A 364 -17.36 11.28 18.78
N ALA A 365 -17.11 10.16 18.11
CA ALA A 365 -16.81 8.87 18.73
C ALA A 365 -15.53 8.27 18.14
N SER A 366 -14.98 7.24 18.79
CA SER A 366 -13.93 6.42 18.21
C SER A 366 -14.40 5.83 16.88
N PHE A 367 -13.52 5.79 15.89
CA PHE A 367 -13.86 5.31 14.55
C PHE A 367 -14.40 3.88 14.57
N HIS A 368 -15.54 3.66 13.94
CA HIS A 368 -16.29 2.41 13.95
C HIS A 368 -16.60 1.89 15.36
N ALA A 369 -17.05 2.76 16.28
CA ALA A 369 -17.36 2.41 17.67
C ALA A 369 -18.31 1.20 17.82
N SER A 370 -19.21 0.99 16.86
CA SER A 370 -20.14 -0.16 16.83
C SER A 370 -19.48 -1.49 16.45
N TRP A 371 -18.28 -1.45 15.85
CA TRP A 371 -17.46 -2.61 15.50
C TRP A 371 -16.15 -2.59 16.29
N GLY A 372 -16.25 -2.90 17.58
CA GLY A 372 -15.13 -2.93 18.52
C GLY A 372 -13.86 -3.64 18.00
N PRO A 373 -13.94 -4.82 17.36
CA PRO A 373 -12.75 -5.51 16.86
C PRO A 373 -11.91 -4.71 15.84
N GLY A 374 -12.41 -3.64 15.23
CA GLY A 374 -11.56 -2.84 14.35
C GLY A 374 -10.52 -2.01 15.09
N HIS A 375 -10.89 -1.48 16.25
CA HIS A 375 -10.16 -0.36 16.84
C HIS A 375 -10.01 -0.42 18.37
N SER A 376 -10.70 -1.33 19.07
CA SER A 376 -10.70 -1.40 20.54
C SER A 376 -9.33 -1.64 21.16
N SER A 377 -8.42 -2.33 20.46
CA SER A 377 -7.02 -2.53 20.91
C SER A 377 -6.25 -1.22 21.08
N THR A 378 -6.76 -0.10 20.56
CA THR A 378 -6.21 1.25 20.82
C THR A 378 -6.39 1.68 22.28
N ASP A 379 -7.31 1.07 23.03
CA ASP A 379 -7.66 1.45 24.40
C ASP A 379 -8.02 2.95 24.50
N TYR A 380 -9.17 3.30 23.93
CA TYR A 380 -9.64 4.69 23.91
C TYR A 380 -9.92 5.25 25.30
N GLU A 381 -10.31 4.42 26.27
CA GLU A 381 -10.48 4.85 27.66
C GLU A 381 -9.16 5.35 28.25
N ARG A 382 -8.07 4.59 28.01
CA ARG A 382 -6.72 5.06 28.36
C ARG A 382 -6.35 6.33 27.59
N TYR A 383 -6.65 6.41 26.29
CA TYR A 383 -6.41 7.62 25.50
C TYR A 383 -7.09 8.87 26.10
N TYR A 384 -8.35 8.76 26.50
CA TYR A 384 -9.12 9.87 27.08
C TYR A 384 -8.62 10.28 28.47
N SER A 385 -8.15 9.32 29.28
CA SER A 385 -7.64 9.60 30.62
C SER A 385 -6.29 10.33 30.63
N ILE A 386 -5.50 10.20 29.56
CA ILE A 386 -4.19 10.88 29.44
C ILE A 386 -4.39 12.37 29.09
N PRO A 387 -3.85 13.31 29.88
CA PRO A 387 -3.97 14.75 29.60
C PRO A 387 -3.40 15.17 28.23
N ALA A 388 -4.03 16.16 27.61
CA ALA A 388 -3.55 16.75 26.37
C ALA A 388 -2.20 17.46 26.59
N GLY A 389 -1.28 17.30 25.64
CA GLY A 389 0.08 17.86 25.67
C GLY A 389 1.04 17.10 26.57
N SER A 390 0.69 15.89 27.04
CA SER A 390 1.56 15.06 27.88
C SER A 390 2.73 14.45 27.11
N GLY A 391 2.64 14.35 25.79
CA GLY A 391 3.58 13.64 24.93
C GLY A 391 3.59 12.13 25.16
N ALA A 392 2.64 11.59 25.92
CA ALA A 392 2.69 10.19 26.34
C ALA A 392 2.45 9.26 25.16
N ILE A 393 3.18 8.14 25.15
CA ILE A 393 3.02 7.06 24.20
C ILE A 393 2.82 5.78 25.01
N TYR A 394 1.81 4.97 24.68
CA TYR A 394 1.55 3.72 25.39
C TYR A 394 1.46 2.54 24.45
N LYS A 395 1.92 1.37 24.91
CA LYS A 395 1.87 0.13 24.15
C LYS A 395 0.44 -0.39 24.07
N VAL A 396 0.06 -0.97 22.93
CA VAL A 396 -1.12 -1.80 22.77
C VAL A 396 -0.86 -3.14 23.46
N GLU A 397 -1.57 -3.40 24.57
CA GLU A 397 -1.38 -4.63 25.36
C GLU A 397 -2.24 -5.79 24.87
N GLN A 398 -3.42 -5.49 24.30
CA GLN A 398 -4.38 -6.51 23.86
C GLN A 398 -4.56 -6.45 22.36
N TYR A 399 -3.61 -7.04 21.64
CA TYR A 399 -3.73 -7.22 20.19
C TYR A 399 -4.78 -8.29 19.87
N GLN A 400 -5.48 -8.11 18.75
CA GLN A 400 -6.28 -9.17 18.13
C GLN A 400 -6.36 -8.97 16.61
N SER A 401 -6.55 -10.08 15.89
CA SER A 401 -6.37 -10.12 14.43
C SER A 401 -7.28 -9.20 13.61
N ALA A 402 -8.39 -8.66 14.14
CA ALA A 402 -9.21 -7.72 13.38
C ALA A 402 -8.77 -6.26 13.55
N TYR A 403 -7.73 -5.99 14.35
CA TYR A 403 -7.27 -4.63 14.65
C TYR A 403 -6.70 -3.94 13.40
N GLU A 404 -7.31 -2.82 13.00
CA GLU A 404 -7.03 -2.07 11.78
C GLU A 404 -6.66 -0.58 12.00
N PRO A 405 -5.71 -0.25 12.91
CA PRO A 405 -5.31 1.14 13.17
C PRO A 405 -4.64 1.82 11.98
N TYR A 406 -4.48 3.14 12.05
CA TYR A 406 -3.60 3.90 11.17
C TYR A 406 -2.23 4.04 11.83
N VAL A 407 -1.19 3.58 11.15
CA VAL A 407 0.13 3.43 11.73
C VAL A 407 1.20 4.12 10.93
N ILE A 408 2.17 4.67 11.66
CA ILE A 408 3.45 5.14 11.13
C ILE A 408 4.49 4.06 11.44
N THR A 409 5.24 3.65 10.41
CA THR A 409 6.15 2.51 10.47
C THR A 409 7.43 2.82 9.70
N ASN A 410 8.51 2.08 9.96
CA ASN A 410 9.61 2.02 9.00
C ASN A 410 9.11 1.31 7.72
N LYS A 411 9.45 1.84 6.54
CA LYS A 411 9.02 1.25 5.26
C LYS A 411 9.54 -0.16 4.98
N ARG A 412 10.43 -0.72 5.82
CA ARG A 412 11.04 -2.05 5.66
C ARG A 412 10.38 -3.16 6.50
N VAL A 413 9.26 -2.87 7.19
CA VAL A 413 8.45 -3.89 7.88
C VAL A 413 7.87 -4.93 6.91
N SER A 414 7.10 -5.93 7.36
CA SER A 414 6.49 -6.90 6.45
C SER A 414 5.57 -6.22 5.41
N TRP A 415 5.51 -6.75 4.19
CA TRP A 415 4.60 -6.26 3.13
C TRP A 415 3.16 -6.75 3.36
N CYS A 416 2.19 -6.11 2.72
CA CYS A 416 0.81 -6.57 2.77
C CYS A 416 0.61 -7.76 1.81
N ASP A 417 -0.11 -8.79 2.25
CA ASP A 417 -0.41 -9.97 1.42
C ASP A 417 -1.35 -9.59 0.25
N GLU A 418 -0.89 -9.84 -0.98
CA GLU A 418 -1.53 -9.36 -2.22
C GLU A 418 -2.72 -10.21 -2.67
N ARG A 419 -2.98 -11.34 -1.99
CA ARG A 419 -4.14 -12.21 -2.25
C ARG A 419 -5.47 -11.54 -1.89
N PHE A 420 -5.43 -10.52 -1.02
CA PHE A 420 -6.63 -9.77 -0.63
C PHE A 420 -7.03 -8.77 -1.72
N ALA A 421 -8.05 -9.14 -2.49
CA ALA A 421 -8.75 -8.26 -3.43
C ALA A 421 -10.13 -7.85 -2.88
N GLY A 422 -10.54 -6.62 -3.14
CA GLY A 422 -11.80 -6.07 -2.67
C GLY A 422 -11.84 -5.71 -1.19
N TYR A 423 -13.03 -5.38 -0.71
CA TYR A 423 -13.28 -4.92 0.66
C TYR A 423 -13.20 -6.03 1.71
N GLY A 424 -12.74 -5.65 2.90
CA GLY A 424 -12.73 -6.48 4.11
C GLY A 424 -11.43 -7.25 4.33
N GLY A 425 -10.92 -7.23 5.57
CA GLY A 425 -9.79 -8.04 6.02
C GLY A 425 -8.42 -7.70 5.42
N ASN A 426 -8.36 -6.90 4.36
CA ASN A 426 -7.13 -6.57 3.64
C ASN A 426 -6.11 -5.80 4.49
N LYS A 427 -6.55 -4.78 5.23
CA LYS A 427 -5.70 -3.98 6.12
C LYS A 427 -5.36 -4.75 7.39
N ALA A 428 -6.33 -5.46 7.97
CA ALA A 428 -6.12 -6.33 9.13
C ALA A 428 -5.04 -7.37 8.84
N ALA A 429 -5.09 -8.01 7.67
CA ALA A 429 -4.08 -8.99 7.26
C ALA A 429 -2.67 -8.39 7.20
N CYS A 430 -2.54 -7.20 6.61
CA CYS A 430 -1.26 -6.51 6.55
C CYS A 430 -0.69 -6.20 7.95
N LEU A 431 -1.54 -5.72 8.86
CA LEU A 431 -1.15 -5.36 10.22
C LEU A 431 -0.95 -6.58 11.12
N PHE A 432 -1.68 -7.68 10.88
CA PHE A 432 -1.50 -8.96 11.55
C PHE A 432 -0.13 -9.54 11.24
N GLU A 433 0.25 -9.57 9.96
CA GLU A 433 1.57 -10.07 9.58
C GLU A 433 2.69 -9.21 10.16
N MET A 434 2.50 -7.88 10.15
CA MET A 434 3.43 -6.93 10.77
C MET A 434 3.60 -7.23 12.26
N TYR A 435 2.51 -7.47 12.98
CA TYR A 435 2.56 -7.85 14.39
C TYR A 435 3.33 -9.15 14.62
N LEU A 436 3.04 -10.20 13.83
CA LEU A 436 3.75 -11.49 13.91
C LEU A 436 5.25 -11.37 13.61
N SER A 437 5.65 -10.41 12.78
CA SER A 437 7.06 -10.13 12.44
C SER A 437 7.88 -9.51 13.57
N GLY A 438 7.25 -9.26 14.72
CA GLY A 438 7.89 -8.72 15.94
C GLY A 438 7.71 -7.21 16.11
N VAL A 439 6.81 -6.59 15.34
CA VAL A 439 6.49 -5.16 15.48
C VAL A 439 5.44 -4.98 16.57
N SER A 440 5.76 -4.21 17.62
CA SER A 440 4.79 -3.82 18.64
C SER A 440 4.11 -2.48 18.31
N PHE A 441 2.86 -2.32 18.70
CA PHE A 441 2.04 -1.14 18.39
C PHE A 441 2.01 -0.20 19.59
N TYR A 442 2.16 1.10 19.33
CA TYR A 442 2.26 2.14 20.35
C TYR A 442 1.38 3.33 19.99
N VAL A 443 0.44 3.70 20.84
CA VAL A 443 -0.52 4.77 20.61
C VAL A 443 0.05 6.12 20.98
N LEU A 444 0.00 7.06 20.03
CA LEU A 444 0.32 8.47 20.26
C LEU A 444 -0.86 9.16 20.95
N SER A 445 -0.69 9.50 22.23
CA SER A 445 -1.84 9.95 23.03
C SER A 445 -2.28 11.39 22.74
N ASP A 446 -1.48 12.23 22.07
CA ASP A 446 -1.84 13.61 21.73
C ASP A 446 -2.27 13.81 20.28
N HIS A 447 -2.19 12.75 19.48
CA HIS A 447 -2.41 12.81 18.05
C HIS A 447 -3.64 12.01 17.64
N PHE A 448 -4.32 12.45 16.60
CA PHE A 448 -5.50 11.77 16.10
C PHE A 448 -5.82 12.14 14.65
N LEU A 449 -6.66 11.31 14.05
CA LEU A 449 -7.26 11.51 12.74
C LEU A 449 -8.78 11.51 12.87
N ILE A 450 -9.46 12.16 11.93
CA ILE A 450 -10.92 12.08 11.82
C ILE A 450 -11.30 11.62 10.42
N HIS A 451 -12.15 10.59 10.35
CA HIS A 451 -12.76 10.15 9.10
C HIS A 451 -13.72 11.22 8.59
N GLN A 452 -13.51 11.63 7.34
CA GLN A 452 -14.46 12.46 6.61
C GLN A 452 -15.61 11.60 6.14
N SER A 453 -16.80 11.89 6.65
CA SER A 453 -18.01 11.17 6.27
C SER A 453 -18.29 11.30 4.77
N HIS A 454 -18.61 10.17 4.17
CA HIS A 454 -18.96 10.06 2.76
C HIS A 454 -19.95 8.90 2.57
N LYS A 455 -20.66 8.89 1.45
CA LYS A 455 -21.55 7.77 1.11
C LYS A 455 -20.73 6.52 0.85
N TYR A 456 -21.21 5.39 1.34
CA TYR A 456 -20.61 4.08 1.14
C TYR A 456 -21.36 3.28 0.07
N GLU A 457 -20.63 2.55 -0.75
CA GLU A 457 -21.19 1.61 -1.73
C GLU A 457 -21.35 0.22 -1.07
N GLU A 458 -22.47 0.00 -0.39
CA GLU A 458 -22.64 -1.16 0.51
C GLU A 458 -22.89 -2.50 -0.20
N GLU A 459 -23.40 -2.51 -1.43
CA GLU A 459 -23.77 -3.74 -2.14
C GLU A 459 -22.54 -4.56 -2.56
N ALA A 460 -21.57 -3.95 -3.24
CA ALA A 460 -20.31 -4.60 -3.64
C ALA A 460 -19.49 -5.06 -2.42
N ARG A 461 -19.54 -4.31 -1.32
CA ARG A 461 -18.83 -4.63 -0.07
C ARG A 461 -19.26 -5.95 0.54
N ARG A 462 -20.53 -6.34 0.41
CA ARG A 462 -21.07 -7.52 1.10
C ARG A 462 -20.43 -8.82 0.58
N GLU A 463 -20.40 -9.01 -0.75
CA GLU A 463 -19.86 -10.23 -1.35
C GLU A 463 -18.34 -10.29 -1.25
N GLU A 464 -17.65 -9.17 -1.45
CA GLU A 464 -16.19 -9.11 -1.28
C GLU A 464 -15.77 -9.44 0.17
N ARG A 465 -16.46 -8.88 1.17
CA ARG A 465 -16.21 -9.20 2.59
C ARG A 465 -16.45 -10.67 2.91
N LYS A 466 -17.44 -11.29 2.26
CA LYS A 466 -17.75 -12.72 2.44
C LYS A 466 -16.64 -13.60 1.87
N SER A 467 -16.12 -13.25 0.68
CA SER A 467 -14.97 -13.93 0.08
C SER A 467 -13.72 -13.79 0.95
N ASN A 468 -13.36 -12.55 1.32
CA ASN A 468 -12.18 -12.25 2.11
C ASN A 468 -12.22 -12.84 3.52
N ARG A 469 -13.39 -13.11 4.09
CA ARG A 469 -13.49 -13.80 5.39
C ARG A 469 -12.87 -15.20 5.35
N LYS A 470 -13.02 -15.93 4.24
CA LYS A 470 -12.44 -17.27 4.07
C LYS A 470 -10.93 -17.17 3.89
N VAL A 471 -10.49 -16.32 2.96
CA VAL A 471 -9.07 -16.03 2.71
C VAL A 471 -8.38 -15.62 4.01
N TYR A 472 -9.04 -14.80 4.84
CA TYR A 472 -8.47 -14.35 6.11
C TYR A 472 -8.34 -15.43 7.17
N ALA A 473 -9.21 -16.44 7.17
CA ALA A 473 -9.09 -17.56 8.10
C ALA A 473 -7.82 -18.37 7.78
N ASP A 474 -7.65 -18.75 6.51
CA ASP A 474 -6.50 -19.54 6.04
C ASP A 474 -5.19 -18.75 6.18
N PHE A 475 -5.20 -17.47 5.79
CA PHE A 475 -4.06 -16.56 5.91
C PHE A 475 -3.49 -16.50 7.33
N LYS A 476 -4.35 -16.48 8.36
CA LYS A 476 -3.88 -16.40 9.75
C LYS A 476 -3.13 -17.66 10.16
N GLU A 477 -3.63 -18.83 9.77
CA GLU A 477 -2.98 -20.11 10.05
C GLU A 477 -1.63 -20.20 9.34
N GLU A 478 -1.62 -19.92 8.03
CA GLU A 478 -0.40 -19.92 7.20
C GLU A 478 0.66 -18.95 7.74
N SER A 479 0.27 -17.71 8.03
CA SER A 479 1.18 -16.69 8.54
C SER A 479 1.75 -17.07 9.89
N CYS A 480 0.93 -17.61 10.79
CA CYS A 480 1.40 -18.08 12.09
C CYS A 480 2.45 -19.19 11.97
N LEU A 481 2.16 -20.23 11.18
CA LEU A 481 3.10 -21.32 10.97
C LEU A 481 4.39 -20.83 10.30
N ARG A 482 4.28 -19.95 9.29
CA ARG A 482 5.42 -19.35 8.57
C ARG A 482 6.34 -18.57 9.51
N TYR A 483 5.80 -17.67 10.34
CA TYR A 483 6.62 -16.85 11.24
C TYR A 483 7.21 -17.67 12.40
N LEU A 484 6.44 -18.58 13.00
CA LEU A 484 6.96 -19.45 14.06
C LEU A 484 8.10 -20.35 13.54
N TYR A 485 7.91 -20.96 12.37
CA TYR A 485 8.94 -21.78 11.74
C TYR A 485 10.19 -20.96 11.40
N ARG A 486 10.02 -19.74 10.89
CA ARG A 486 11.12 -18.81 10.63
C ARG A 486 11.92 -18.54 11.92
N TYR A 487 11.25 -18.15 13.00
CA TYR A 487 11.93 -17.87 14.27
C TYR A 487 12.59 -19.11 14.88
N TYR A 488 11.98 -20.28 14.73
CA TYR A 488 12.60 -21.54 15.14
C TYR A 488 13.91 -21.79 14.38
N ARG A 489 13.90 -21.67 13.05
CA ARG A 489 15.09 -21.84 12.21
C ARG A 489 16.18 -20.82 12.47
N GLU A 490 15.80 -19.57 12.78
CA GLU A 490 16.73 -18.49 13.09
C GLU A 490 17.23 -18.56 14.55
N GLY A 491 16.72 -19.46 15.38
CA GLY A 491 17.08 -19.57 16.80
C GLY A 491 16.53 -18.42 17.66
N THR A 492 15.57 -17.64 17.16
CA THR A 492 15.01 -16.48 17.84
C THR A 492 13.61 -16.73 18.42
N LEU A 493 13.10 -17.97 18.36
CA LEU A 493 11.75 -18.32 18.80
C LEU A 493 11.46 -17.96 20.25
N HIS A 494 12.45 -17.97 21.15
CA HIS A 494 12.28 -17.64 22.56
C HIS A 494 12.69 -16.19 22.93
N THR A 495 12.96 -15.35 21.93
CA THR A 495 13.32 -13.93 22.14
C THR A 495 12.08 -13.04 22.18
N GLU A 496 12.25 -11.79 22.60
CA GLU A 496 11.19 -10.75 22.53
C GLU A 496 10.65 -10.55 21.11
N ARG A 497 11.50 -10.70 20.09
CA ARG A 497 11.11 -10.54 18.68
C ARG A 497 9.97 -11.49 18.27
N ALA A 498 9.97 -12.70 18.82
CA ALA A 498 8.95 -13.71 18.53
C ALA A 498 7.77 -13.68 19.50
N ALA A 499 7.77 -12.79 20.52
CA ALA A 499 6.74 -12.78 21.57
C ALA A 499 5.33 -12.62 21.01
N ASN A 500 5.14 -11.65 20.11
CA ASN A 500 3.87 -11.40 19.42
C ASN A 500 3.36 -12.66 18.70
N ALA A 501 4.21 -13.35 17.94
CA ALA A 501 3.84 -14.56 17.23
C ALA A 501 3.51 -15.71 18.19
N ARG A 502 4.30 -15.89 19.26
CA ARG A 502 4.02 -16.91 20.28
C ARG A 502 2.67 -16.69 20.96
N GLU A 503 2.30 -15.44 21.23
CA GLU A 503 1.06 -15.10 21.91
C GLU A 503 -0.16 -15.24 20.99
N GLU A 504 -0.12 -14.65 19.81
CA GLU A 504 -1.27 -14.64 18.89
C GLU A 504 -1.55 -16.01 18.29
N CYS A 505 -0.51 -16.74 17.90
CA CYS A 505 -0.70 -18.01 17.19
C CYS A 505 -1.28 -19.12 18.09
N LYS A 506 -1.12 -19.01 19.43
CA LYS A 506 -1.81 -19.90 20.38
C LYS A 506 -3.32 -19.72 20.39
N LYS A 507 -3.82 -18.53 20.01
CA LYS A 507 -5.24 -18.18 19.96
C LYS A 507 -5.96 -18.81 18.75
N ILE A 508 -5.22 -19.33 17.76
CA ILE A 508 -5.80 -19.94 16.56
C ILE A 508 -6.13 -21.41 16.80
N LYS A 509 -7.44 -21.72 16.90
CA LYS A 509 -7.96 -23.04 17.31
C LYS A 509 -7.37 -24.22 16.55
N ASN A 510 -7.29 -24.12 15.22
CA ASN A 510 -6.88 -25.24 14.35
C ASN A 510 -5.41 -25.63 14.51
N ILE A 511 -4.54 -24.69 14.87
CA ILE A 511 -3.08 -24.92 15.00
C ILE A 511 -2.57 -24.82 16.44
N SER A 512 -3.43 -24.47 17.40
CA SER A 512 -3.05 -24.18 18.79
C SER A 512 -2.23 -25.28 19.45
N LYS A 513 -2.58 -26.56 19.22
CA LYS A 513 -1.83 -27.72 19.73
C LYS A 513 -0.42 -27.79 19.15
N THR A 514 -0.30 -27.70 17.83
CA THR A 514 0.98 -27.72 17.11
C THR A 514 1.87 -26.56 17.54
N VAL A 515 1.29 -25.35 17.64
CA VAL A 515 1.98 -24.15 18.10
C VAL A 515 2.48 -24.31 19.54
N SER A 516 1.66 -24.86 20.43
CA SER A 516 2.05 -25.08 21.82
C SER A 516 3.18 -26.10 21.95
N GLN A 517 3.17 -27.16 21.13
CA GLN A 517 4.27 -28.13 21.08
C GLN A 517 5.57 -27.49 20.58
N LEU A 518 5.52 -26.69 19.52
CA LEU A 518 6.67 -26.00 18.96
C LEU A 518 7.28 -24.97 19.92
N ILE A 519 6.46 -24.32 20.74
CA ILE A 519 6.92 -23.28 21.69
C ILE A 519 7.50 -23.89 22.97
N ASN A 520 7.05 -25.08 23.37
CA ASN A 520 7.43 -25.71 24.62
C ASN A 520 8.50 -26.81 24.48
N GLY A 521 8.72 -27.33 23.27
CA GLY A 521 9.79 -28.26 22.94
C GLY A 521 11.01 -27.53 22.40
#